data_AF-A0AA37KXK3-F1
#
_entry.id   AF-A0AA37KXK3-F1
#
_cell.length_a   1.000
_cell.length_b   1.000
_cell.length_c   1.000
_cell.angle_alpha   90.00
_cell.angle_beta   90.00
_cell.angle_gamma   90.00
#
_symmetry.space_group_name_H-M   'P 1'
#
loop_
_entity.id
_entity.type
_entity.pdbx_description
1 polymer ?
#
loop_
_entity_poly.entity_id
_entity_poly.type
_entity_poly.pdbx_seq_one_letter_code
_entity_poly.pdbx_strand_id
1 'polypeptide(L)'
;MSTQQTTALAQSGAQLPVTMGFGDLASFEFLQRTAKAFASSTMVPTAYQAMVTSGYGQNQKIEPNPAAMSNCMIALDMAQRMNANPLQVMQNLHVIEGKPSWSSQFIIAAINSSGKFSPLRFDLEWLDEIDATYSTFEWENRQKIEKKHKIRIKNARCVAWATEKATGQRLESAPVTMEMAVNEGWYGKNGSKWRSMPDLMLRYRSAAFFGRIYAPELLMGLPTAEEVQDVFVQDGAGNVVHTGSHVVPPSSGTLDPTTGTVAEDEKTYPDAEFKKGMPGWAKAIAAGKKTLDAVIVTLESKGSVTGEQRKALADAVAALAPQDAIVKEHAEAVTPDADAPTVDADTLAQRLREAKDTDALYQAADLIDTLQHEHRSALNDIFNLRLAELGG
;
A
#
# COMPACT_ATOMS: atom_id res chain seq x y z
N MET A 1 38.67 -35.75 53.12
CA MET A 1 37.76 -34.80 52.45
C MET A 1 37.45 -35.38 51.09
N SER A 2 36.21 -35.86 50.90
CA SER A 2 35.76 -36.53 49.68
C SER A 2 34.96 -35.51 48.88
N THR A 3 35.45 -35.15 47.69
CA THR A 3 34.83 -34.15 46.83
C THR A 3 33.77 -34.84 45.98
N GLN A 4 32.48 -34.59 46.28
CA GLN A 4 31.37 -35.06 45.45
C GLN A 4 31.33 -34.27 44.13
N GLN A 5 31.48 -34.95 43.01
CA GLN A 5 31.08 -34.43 41.70
C GLN A 5 29.57 -34.62 41.54
N THR A 6 28.84 -33.51 41.57
CA THR A 6 27.41 -33.49 41.24
C THR A 6 27.27 -33.34 39.73
N THR A 7 27.05 -34.46 39.03
CA THR A 7 26.71 -34.44 37.60
C THR A 7 25.24 -34.05 37.46
N ALA A 8 24.96 -32.82 37.04
CA ALA A 8 23.62 -32.39 36.67
C ALA A 8 23.24 -32.99 35.30
N LEU A 9 22.32 -33.95 35.30
CA LEU A 9 21.67 -34.44 34.08
C LEU A 9 20.76 -33.34 33.54
N ALA A 10 21.16 -32.74 32.42
CA ALA A 10 20.29 -31.85 31.65
C ALA A 10 19.07 -32.65 31.14
N GLN A 11 17.90 -32.39 31.70
CA GLN A 11 16.65 -32.91 31.17
C GLN A 11 16.38 -32.21 29.84
N SER A 12 16.66 -32.92 28.74
CA SER A 12 16.13 -32.55 27.43
C SER A 12 14.61 -32.75 27.47
N GLY A 13 13.89 -31.68 27.80
CA GLY A 13 12.43 -31.66 27.74
C GLY A 13 12.01 -31.94 26.30
N ALA A 14 11.14 -32.93 26.09
CA ALA A 14 10.59 -33.23 24.79
C ALA A 14 9.82 -32.00 24.27
N GLN A 15 10.41 -31.27 23.33
CA GLN A 15 9.75 -30.14 22.67
C GLN A 15 8.55 -30.70 21.90
N LEU A 16 7.32 -30.30 22.30
CA LEU A 16 6.12 -30.65 21.54
C LEU A 16 6.22 -30.10 20.11
N PRO A 17 5.66 -30.78 19.11
CA PRO A 17 5.71 -30.30 17.73
C PRO A 17 4.99 -28.94 17.61
N VAL A 18 5.74 -27.92 17.20
CA VAL A 18 5.20 -26.57 16.96
C VAL A 18 4.33 -26.61 15.70
N THR A 19 3.08 -26.16 15.82
CA THR A 19 2.13 -26.05 14.71
C THR A 19 2.05 -24.59 14.26
N MET A 20 1.79 -24.31 12.99
CA MET A 20 1.56 -22.92 12.55
C MET A 20 0.29 -22.38 13.21
N GLY A 21 0.30 -21.11 13.63
CA GLY A 21 -0.90 -20.50 14.19
C GLY A 21 -0.65 -19.11 14.79
N PHE A 22 -1.73 -18.47 15.23
CA PHE A 22 -1.70 -17.12 15.83
C PHE A 22 -1.75 -17.12 17.37
N GLY A 23 -1.85 -18.30 17.99
CA GLY A 23 -2.16 -18.43 19.42
C GLY A 23 -0.99 -18.15 20.36
N ASP A 24 0.25 -18.34 19.90
CA ASP A 24 1.46 -18.12 20.68
C ASP A 24 2.64 -17.72 19.78
N LEU A 25 3.70 -17.22 20.41
CA LEU A 25 4.87 -16.69 19.71
C LEU A 25 5.56 -17.75 18.84
N ALA A 26 5.74 -18.98 19.33
CA ALA A 26 6.45 -20.01 18.59
C ALA A 26 5.66 -20.44 17.34
N SER A 27 4.34 -20.60 17.50
CA SER A 27 3.42 -20.87 16.38
C SER A 27 3.37 -19.73 15.37
N PHE A 28 3.39 -18.47 15.84
CA PHE A 28 3.35 -17.30 15.00
C PHE A 28 4.66 -17.11 14.21
N GLU A 29 5.81 -17.29 14.84
CA GLU A 29 7.11 -17.29 14.13
C GLU A 29 7.19 -18.41 13.09
N PHE A 30 6.67 -19.60 13.40
CA PHE A 30 6.66 -20.70 12.44
C PHE A 30 5.75 -20.40 11.25
N LEU A 31 4.58 -19.80 11.49
CA LEU A 31 3.67 -19.31 10.45
C LEU A 31 4.36 -18.26 9.57
N GLN A 32 5.02 -17.27 10.15
CA GLN A 32 5.76 -16.23 9.41
C GLN A 32 6.87 -16.82 8.53
N ARG A 33 7.67 -17.77 9.05
CA ARG A 33 8.73 -18.45 8.29
C ARG A 33 8.16 -19.22 7.09
N THR A 34 7.05 -19.91 7.30
CA THR A 34 6.38 -20.65 6.23
C THR A 34 5.78 -19.72 5.19
N ALA A 35 5.13 -18.63 5.62
CA ALA A 35 4.60 -17.60 4.75
C ALA A 35 5.71 -16.95 3.90
N LYS A 36 6.88 -16.65 4.49
CA LYS A 36 8.04 -16.12 3.76
C LYS A 36 8.53 -17.08 2.68
N ALA A 37 8.54 -18.39 2.96
CA ALA A 37 8.90 -19.40 1.97
C ALA A 37 7.93 -19.39 0.78
N PHE A 38 6.62 -19.37 1.02
CA PHE A 38 5.62 -19.27 -0.05
C PHE A 38 5.72 -17.95 -0.82
N ALA A 39 5.88 -16.82 -0.13
CA ALA A 39 5.97 -15.52 -0.76
C ALA A 39 7.20 -15.36 -1.66
N SER A 40 8.29 -16.09 -1.37
CA SER A 40 9.47 -16.12 -2.23
C SER A 40 9.32 -16.98 -3.50
N SER A 41 8.23 -17.75 -3.61
CA SER A 41 8.00 -18.66 -4.72
C SER A 41 7.28 -17.98 -5.88
N THR A 42 7.71 -18.23 -7.11
CA THR A 42 6.98 -17.83 -8.32
C THR A 42 5.80 -18.74 -8.65
N MET A 43 5.65 -19.86 -7.92
CA MET A 43 4.57 -20.83 -8.13
C MET A 43 3.25 -20.43 -7.45
N VAL A 44 3.27 -19.49 -6.52
CA VAL A 44 2.04 -18.93 -5.93
C VAL A 44 1.52 -17.77 -6.76
N PRO A 45 0.22 -17.44 -6.74
CA PRO A 45 -0.30 -16.29 -7.48
C PRO A 45 0.31 -14.95 -7.05
N THR A 46 0.27 -13.96 -7.93
CA THR A 46 0.91 -12.64 -7.75
C THR A 46 0.55 -11.95 -6.43
N ALA A 47 -0.70 -12.09 -5.97
CA ALA A 47 -1.14 -11.52 -4.69
C ALA A 47 -0.36 -12.04 -3.47
N TYR A 48 0.27 -13.20 -3.58
CA TYR A 48 1.03 -13.87 -2.52
C TYR A 48 2.54 -13.73 -2.71
N GLN A 49 3.02 -13.28 -3.88
CA GLN A 49 4.44 -13.16 -4.18
C GLN A 49 5.02 -11.90 -3.56
N ALA A 50 6.20 -12.00 -2.95
CA ALA A 50 6.91 -10.88 -2.31
C ALA A 50 7.35 -9.80 -3.30
N MET A 51 7.56 -10.16 -4.56
CA MET A 51 7.89 -9.23 -5.65
C MET A 51 6.88 -9.42 -6.77
N VAL A 52 6.35 -8.31 -7.30
CA VAL A 52 5.36 -8.31 -8.37
C VAL A 52 5.83 -7.44 -9.53
N THR A 53 5.43 -7.81 -10.75
CA THR A 53 5.67 -6.99 -11.93
C THR A 53 4.50 -6.03 -12.12
N SER A 54 4.80 -4.74 -12.06
CA SER A 54 3.87 -3.64 -12.26
C SER A 54 4.10 -2.96 -13.60
N GLY A 55 3.04 -2.47 -14.24
CA GLY A 55 3.08 -1.87 -15.57
C GLY A 55 2.86 -2.84 -16.74
N TYR A 56 2.79 -2.29 -17.95
CA TYR A 56 2.49 -3.04 -19.18
C TYR A 56 3.55 -2.77 -20.27
N GLY A 57 3.85 -3.78 -21.06
CA GLY A 57 4.80 -3.69 -22.18
C GLY A 57 6.22 -3.37 -21.71
N GLN A 58 6.89 -2.42 -22.37
CA GLN A 58 8.28 -2.07 -22.05
C GLN A 58 8.45 -1.30 -20.72
N ASN A 59 7.36 -0.89 -20.07
CA ASN A 59 7.40 -0.16 -18.80
C ASN A 59 7.21 -1.09 -17.58
N GLN A 60 7.41 -2.40 -17.74
CA GLN A 60 7.33 -3.34 -16.63
C GLN A 60 8.45 -3.10 -15.62
N LYS A 61 8.09 -3.01 -14.35
CA LYS A 61 9.01 -2.87 -13.23
C LYS A 61 8.70 -3.92 -12.18
N ILE A 62 9.74 -4.54 -11.63
CA ILE A 62 9.60 -5.43 -10.47
C ILE A 62 9.63 -4.56 -9.21
N GLU A 63 8.60 -4.67 -8.38
CA GLU A 63 8.47 -3.94 -7.13
C GLU A 63 8.04 -4.85 -5.97
N PRO A 64 8.37 -4.50 -4.71
CA PRO A 64 7.91 -5.25 -3.55
C PRO A 64 6.38 -5.23 -3.44
N ASN A 65 5.81 -6.36 -3.03
CA ASN A 65 4.41 -6.48 -2.66
C ASN A 65 4.27 -6.47 -1.13
N PRO A 66 3.88 -5.33 -0.51
CA PRO A 66 3.77 -5.22 0.94
C PRO A 66 2.74 -6.17 1.56
N ALA A 67 1.72 -6.59 0.80
CA ALA A 67 0.68 -7.49 1.27
C ALA A 67 1.03 -8.98 1.14
N ALA A 68 2.14 -9.34 0.48
CA ALA A 68 2.47 -10.73 0.16
C ALA A 68 2.54 -11.63 1.39
N MET A 69 3.25 -11.17 2.42
CA MET A 69 3.47 -11.93 3.65
C MET A 69 2.14 -12.16 4.39
N SER A 70 1.36 -11.10 4.60
CA SER A 70 0.07 -11.17 5.29
C SER A 70 -0.94 -12.01 4.51
N ASN A 71 -1.00 -11.87 3.19
CA ASN A 71 -1.82 -12.73 2.34
C ASN A 71 -1.43 -14.21 2.46
N CYS A 72 -0.13 -14.52 2.47
CA CYS A 72 0.35 -15.89 2.67
C CYS A 72 -0.03 -16.44 4.05
N MET A 73 0.07 -15.64 5.11
CA MET A 73 -0.32 -16.05 6.46
C MET A 73 -1.82 -16.36 6.56
N ILE A 74 -2.66 -15.52 5.95
CA ILE A 74 -4.12 -15.74 5.90
C ILE A 74 -4.43 -17.02 5.12
N ALA A 75 -3.81 -17.23 3.96
CA ALA A 75 -4.03 -18.42 3.16
C ALA A 75 -3.58 -19.70 3.89
N LEU A 76 -2.48 -19.65 4.66
CA LEU A 76 -2.00 -20.77 5.48
C LEU A 76 -2.98 -21.10 6.61
N ASP A 77 -3.50 -20.09 7.32
CA ASP A 77 -4.52 -20.30 8.35
C ASP A 77 -5.83 -20.87 7.77
N MET A 78 -6.27 -20.36 6.62
CA MET A 78 -7.42 -20.92 5.90
C MET A 78 -7.17 -22.37 5.49
N ALA A 79 -5.98 -22.70 4.98
CA ALA A 79 -5.62 -24.07 4.64
C ALA A 79 -5.67 -24.99 5.87
N GLN A 80 -5.20 -24.54 7.03
CA GLN A 80 -5.31 -25.30 8.28
C GLN A 80 -6.77 -25.51 8.70
N ARG A 81 -7.61 -24.47 8.67
CA ARG A 81 -9.04 -24.55 9.04
C ARG A 81 -9.82 -25.49 8.13
N MET A 82 -9.50 -25.49 6.84
CA MET A 82 -10.15 -26.35 5.84
C MET A 82 -9.53 -27.75 5.76
N ASN A 83 -8.46 -28.02 6.51
CA ASN A 83 -7.64 -29.21 6.35
C ASN A 83 -7.23 -29.44 4.88
N ALA A 84 -6.83 -28.36 4.20
CA ALA A 84 -6.51 -28.32 2.79
C ALA A 84 -5.01 -28.03 2.56
N ASN A 85 -4.53 -28.32 1.35
CA ASN A 85 -3.15 -28.01 0.98
C ASN A 85 -2.97 -26.48 0.79
N PRO A 86 -1.92 -25.84 1.36
CA PRO A 86 -1.70 -24.40 1.23
C PRO A 86 -1.63 -23.90 -0.22
N LEU A 87 -0.95 -24.64 -1.11
CA LEU A 87 -0.86 -24.25 -2.51
C LEU A 87 -2.22 -24.32 -3.20
N GLN A 88 -3.02 -25.35 -2.88
CA GLN A 88 -4.38 -25.45 -3.41
C GLN A 88 -5.26 -24.27 -2.98
N VAL A 89 -5.14 -23.84 -1.72
CA VAL A 89 -5.85 -22.66 -1.21
C VAL A 89 -5.38 -21.40 -1.93
N MET A 90 -4.07 -21.14 -1.97
CA MET A 90 -3.53 -19.94 -2.62
C MET A 90 -3.90 -19.84 -4.10
N GLN A 91 -3.92 -20.95 -4.83
CA GLN A 91 -4.31 -20.96 -6.26
C GLN A 91 -5.78 -20.62 -6.51
N ASN A 92 -6.65 -20.85 -5.52
CA ASN A 92 -8.10 -20.70 -5.67
C ASN A 92 -8.67 -19.55 -4.85
N LEU A 93 -7.91 -18.99 -3.92
CA LEU A 93 -8.29 -17.83 -3.12
C LEU A 93 -7.78 -16.57 -3.82
N HIS A 94 -8.70 -15.85 -4.44
CA HIS A 94 -8.44 -14.61 -5.13
C HIS A 94 -8.66 -13.42 -4.20
N VAL A 95 -7.73 -12.46 -4.22
CA VAL A 95 -7.91 -11.16 -3.57
C VAL A 95 -8.29 -10.16 -4.66
N ILE A 96 -9.56 -9.73 -4.67
CA ILE A 96 -10.08 -8.79 -5.68
C ILE A 96 -10.53 -7.53 -4.94
N GLU A 97 -9.80 -6.43 -5.13
CA GLU A 97 -10.04 -5.15 -4.42
C GLU A 97 -10.17 -5.33 -2.90
N GLY A 98 -9.25 -6.10 -2.30
CA GLY A 98 -9.24 -6.40 -0.88
C GLY A 98 -10.32 -7.38 -0.40
N LYS A 99 -11.14 -7.94 -1.30
CA LYS A 99 -12.13 -8.95 -0.97
C LYS A 99 -11.61 -10.36 -1.29
N PRO A 100 -11.34 -11.20 -0.27
CA PRO A 100 -11.01 -12.60 -0.50
C PRO A 100 -12.22 -13.34 -1.08
N SER A 101 -12.00 -14.10 -2.15
CA SER A 101 -13.05 -14.76 -2.93
C SER A 101 -12.55 -16.09 -3.47
N TRP A 102 -13.36 -17.15 -3.39
CA TRP A 102 -13.00 -18.45 -3.96
C TRP A 102 -13.22 -18.49 -5.47
N SER A 103 -12.42 -19.23 -6.22
CA SER A 103 -12.79 -19.60 -7.59
C SER A 103 -14.06 -20.47 -7.55
N SER A 104 -14.98 -20.27 -8.49
CA SER A 104 -16.17 -21.14 -8.59
C SER A 104 -15.81 -22.61 -8.80
N GLN A 105 -14.70 -22.87 -9.50
CA GLN A 105 -14.18 -24.22 -9.70
C GLN A 105 -13.79 -24.88 -8.38
N PHE A 106 -13.15 -24.13 -7.47
CA PHE A 106 -12.80 -24.63 -6.15
C PHE A 106 -14.02 -24.95 -5.31
N ILE A 107 -15.05 -24.10 -5.35
CA ILE A 107 -16.32 -24.40 -4.65
C ILE A 107 -16.93 -25.70 -5.15
N ILE A 108 -17.02 -25.88 -6.47
CA ILE A 108 -17.54 -27.12 -7.07
C ILE A 108 -16.70 -28.32 -6.61
N ALA A 109 -15.37 -28.20 -6.64
CA ALA A 109 -14.47 -29.25 -6.21
C ALA A 109 -14.63 -29.58 -4.71
N ALA A 110 -14.72 -28.55 -3.85
CA ALA A 110 -14.90 -28.69 -2.41
C ALA A 110 -16.24 -29.36 -2.07
N ILE A 111 -17.33 -28.98 -2.73
CA ILE A 111 -18.64 -29.63 -2.57
C ILE A 111 -18.52 -31.11 -2.98
N ASN A 112 -17.89 -31.39 -4.11
CA ASN A 112 -17.74 -32.76 -4.63
C ASN A 112 -16.87 -33.64 -3.73
N SER A 113 -15.83 -33.08 -3.10
CA SER A 113 -14.93 -33.81 -2.20
C SER A 113 -15.40 -33.84 -0.75
N SER A 114 -16.39 -33.03 -0.37
CA SER A 114 -16.89 -32.90 1.01
C SER A 114 -17.42 -34.19 1.63
N GLY A 115 -17.76 -35.18 0.82
CA GLY A 115 -18.40 -36.41 1.27
C GLY A 115 -19.88 -36.25 1.62
N LYS A 116 -20.38 -35.02 1.83
CA LYS A 116 -21.77 -34.71 2.23
C LYS A 116 -22.79 -34.91 1.10
N PHE A 117 -22.37 -34.67 -0.14
CA PHE A 117 -23.25 -34.73 -1.31
C PHE A 117 -22.74 -35.70 -2.38
N SER A 118 -23.63 -36.13 -3.27
CA SER A 118 -23.23 -36.62 -4.60
C SER A 118 -22.45 -35.54 -5.34
N PRO A 119 -21.67 -35.90 -6.37
CA PRO A 119 -21.07 -34.89 -7.24
C PRO A 119 -22.14 -33.91 -7.76
N LEU A 120 -21.86 -32.61 -7.65
CA LEU A 120 -22.73 -31.53 -8.08
C LEU A 120 -23.05 -31.69 -9.58
N ARG A 121 -24.31 -31.46 -9.90
CA ARG A 121 -24.86 -31.51 -11.26
C ARG A 121 -25.61 -30.23 -11.55
N PHE A 122 -25.91 -30.02 -12.83
CA PHE A 122 -26.53 -28.80 -13.31
C PHE A 122 -27.61 -29.15 -14.31
N ASP A 123 -28.83 -28.71 -14.01
CA ASP A 123 -29.93 -28.72 -14.96
C ASP A 123 -29.90 -27.38 -15.68
N LEU A 124 -29.31 -27.36 -16.87
CA LEU A 124 -29.26 -26.20 -17.75
C LEU A 124 -30.30 -26.37 -18.86
N GLU A 125 -31.21 -25.42 -18.94
CA GLU A 125 -32.25 -25.36 -19.96
C GLU A 125 -32.12 -24.06 -20.74
N TRP A 126 -32.07 -24.18 -22.06
CA TRP A 126 -32.13 -23.03 -22.96
C TRP A 126 -33.59 -22.70 -23.24
N LEU A 127 -33.97 -21.46 -22.98
CA LEU A 127 -35.33 -20.96 -23.10
C LEU A 127 -35.48 -20.08 -24.36
N ASP A 128 -36.70 -19.62 -24.58
CA ASP A 128 -37.01 -18.68 -25.66
C ASP A 128 -36.23 -17.38 -25.51
N GLU A 129 -36.04 -16.70 -26.65
CA GLU A 129 -35.36 -15.42 -26.66
C GLU A 129 -36.20 -14.33 -25.99
N ILE A 130 -35.52 -13.49 -25.21
CA ILE A 130 -36.14 -12.35 -24.52
C ILE A 130 -35.58 -11.04 -25.04
N ASP A 131 -36.44 -10.03 -25.10
CA ASP A 131 -36.00 -8.64 -25.26
C ASP A 131 -35.54 -8.12 -23.90
N ALA A 132 -34.26 -7.84 -23.77
CA ALA A 132 -33.67 -7.37 -22.54
C ALA A 132 -33.07 -5.96 -22.76
N THR A 133 -33.18 -5.09 -21.76
CA THR A 133 -32.59 -3.76 -21.79
C THR A 133 -31.57 -3.64 -20.67
N TYR A 134 -30.33 -3.29 -20.99
CA TYR A 134 -29.31 -2.97 -20.00
C TYR A 134 -28.76 -1.56 -20.26
N SER A 135 -28.29 -0.92 -19.21
CA SER A 135 -27.57 0.35 -19.34
C SER A 135 -26.06 0.17 -19.18
N THR A 136 -25.34 0.93 -19.99
CA THR A 136 -23.89 1.13 -19.87
C THR A 136 -23.62 2.59 -19.59
N PHE A 137 -22.48 2.87 -18.98
CA PHE A 137 -22.00 4.22 -18.85
C PHE A 137 -20.88 4.42 -19.86
N GLU A 138 -21.11 5.30 -20.82
CA GLU A 138 -20.12 5.70 -21.81
C GLU A 138 -19.65 7.13 -21.49
N TRP A 139 -18.37 7.38 -21.72
CA TRP A 139 -17.80 8.71 -21.56
C TRP A 139 -17.90 9.45 -22.89
N GLU A 140 -18.73 10.48 -22.94
CA GLU A 140 -18.80 11.42 -24.06
C GLU A 140 -18.49 12.82 -23.56
N ASN A 141 -17.56 13.53 -24.19
CA ASN A 141 -17.18 14.90 -23.82
C ASN A 141 -16.80 15.08 -22.33
N ARG A 142 -16.08 14.11 -21.73
CA ARG A 142 -15.73 14.06 -20.29
C ARG A 142 -16.93 14.00 -19.34
N GLN A 143 -18.13 13.75 -19.87
CA GLN A 143 -19.33 13.51 -19.09
C GLN A 143 -19.70 12.02 -19.16
N LYS A 144 -20.02 11.42 -18.00
CA LYS A 144 -20.49 10.04 -17.93
C LYS A 144 -21.97 10.01 -18.30
N ILE A 145 -22.30 9.46 -19.47
CA ILE A 145 -23.67 9.36 -19.98
C ILE A 145 -24.14 7.91 -19.86
N GLU A 146 -25.34 7.72 -19.33
CA GLU A 146 -26.01 6.42 -19.32
C GLU A 146 -26.65 6.15 -20.68
N LYS A 147 -26.24 5.08 -21.37
CA LYS A 147 -26.87 4.61 -22.61
C LYS A 147 -27.62 3.32 -22.37
N LYS A 148 -28.88 3.29 -22.82
CA LYS A 148 -29.73 2.10 -22.74
C LYS A 148 -29.64 1.32 -24.04
N HIS A 149 -29.26 0.05 -23.95
CA HIS A 149 -29.17 -0.87 -25.07
C HIS A 149 -30.33 -1.87 -24.99
N LYS A 150 -31.11 -1.96 -26.06
CA LYS A 150 -32.09 -3.03 -26.24
C LYS A 150 -31.45 -4.15 -27.05
N ILE A 151 -31.45 -5.35 -26.51
CA ILE A 151 -30.91 -6.53 -27.17
C ILE A 151 -31.88 -7.70 -27.05
N ARG A 152 -31.92 -8.53 -28.09
CA ARG A 152 -32.56 -9.84 -28.04
C ARG A 152 -31.50 -10.84 -27.56
N ILE A 153 -31.73 -11.51 -26.44
CA ILE A 153 -30.83 -12.54 -25.94
C ILE A 153 -31.53 -13.88 -25.86
N LYS A 154 -30.77 -14.95 -26.16
CA LYS A 154 -31.20 -16.31 -25.88
C LYS A 154 -31.20 -16.53 -24.37
N ASN A 155 -32.37 -16.70 -23.78
CA ASN A 155 -32.49 -16.91 -22.34
C ASN A 155 -32.06 -18.34 -21.98
N ALA A 156 -31.68 -18.53 -20.72
CA ALA A 156 -31.38 -19.83 -20.17
C ALA A 156 -31.61 -19.81 -18.67
N ARG A 157 -31.88 -20.98 -18.11
CA ARG A 157 -32.04 -21.23 -16.68
C ARG A 157 -31.12 -22.34 -16.26
N CYS A 158 -30.36 -22.14 -15.19
CA CYS A 158 -29.52 -23.16 -14.59
C CYS A 158 -29.88 -23.36 -13.13
N VAL A 159 -29.97 -24.62 -12.71
CA VAL A 159 -30.08 -25.02 -11.31
C VAL A 159 -28.97 -26.02 -11.02
N ALA A 160 -28.13 -25.69 -10.04
CA ALA A 160 -27.21 -26.66 -9.46
C ALA A 160 -27.96 -27.54 -8.46
N TRP A 161 -27.71 -28.86 -8.51
CA TRP A 161 -28.33 -29.82 -7.61
C TRP A 161 -27.34 -30.92 -7.21
N ALA A 162 -27.58 -31.51 -6.04
CA ALA A 162 -26.90 -32.71 -5.58
C ALA A 162 -27.80 -33.49 -4.61
N THR A 163 -27.55 -34.79 -4.49
CA THR A 163 -28.20 -35.63 -3.49
C THR A 163 -27.40 -35.60 -2.19
N GLU A 164 -28.02 -35.19 -1.09
CA GLU A 164 -27.41 -35.30 0.24
C GLU A 164 -27.30 -36.77 0.63
N LYS A 165 -26.10 -37.22 1.00
CA LYS A 165 -25.88 -38.64 1.27
C LYS A 165 -26.54 -39.12 2.56
N ALA A 166 -26.71 -38.23 3.54
CA ALA A 166 -27.30 -38.58 4.84
C ALA A 166 -28.80 -38.87 4.72
N THR A 167 -29.53 -38.06 3.95
CA THR A 167 -30.99 -38.16 3.82
C THR A 167 -31.44 -38.82 2.52
N GLY A 168 -30.57 -38.88 1.51
CA GLY A 168 -30.95 -39.26 0.15
C GLY A 168 -31.77 -38.20 -0.58
N GLN A 169 -31.99 -37.02 0.02
CA GLN A 169 -32.79 -35.95 -0.57
C GLN A 169 -32.00 -35.23 -1.67
N ARG A 170 -32.68 -34.95 -2.79
CA ARG A 170 -32.16 -34.03 -3.81
C ARG A 170 -32.35 -32.59 -3.36
N LEU A 171 -31.24 -31.88 -3.23
CA LEU A 171 -31.18 -30.47 -2.88
C LEU A 171 -30.88 -29.65 -4.13
N GLU A 172 -31.47 -28.46 -4.20
CA GLU A 172 -31.41 -27.61 -5.39
C GLU A 172 -31.12 -26.16 -5.02
N SER A 173 -30.29 -25.50 -5.81
CA SER A 173 -30.08 -24.05 -5.72
C SER A 173 -31.28 -23.27 -6.27
N ALA A 174 -31.36 -21.99 -5.92
CA ALA A 174 -32.22 -21.06 -6.63
C ALA A 174 -31.80 -20.98 -8.11
N PRO A 175 -32.76 -20.90 -9.05
CA PRO A 175 -32.45 -20.84 -10.47
C PRO A 175 -31.73 -19.54 -10.82
N VAL A 176 -30.64 -19.65 -11.56
CA VAL A 176 -29.94 -18.52 -12.16
C VAL A 176 -30.35 -18.42 -13.62
N THR A 177 -30.73 -17.23 -14.07
CA THR A 177 -31.16 -17.00 -15.46
C THR A 177 -30.33 -15.94 -16.16
N MET A 178 -30.33 -15.98 -17.50
CA MET A 178 -29.74 -14.89 -18.29
C MET A 178 -30.51 -13.58 -18.10
N GLU A 179 -31.82 -13.66 -17.90
CA GLU A 179 -32.64 -12.50 -17.52
C GLU A 179 -32.16 -11.86 -16.21
N MET A 180 -31.90 -12.66 -15.17
CA MET A 180 -31.32 -12.19 -13.91
C MET A 180 -29.98 -11.50 -14.17
N ALA A 181 -29.10 -12.09 -14.98
CA ALA A 181 -27.80 -11.49 -15.30
C ALA A 181 -27.90 -10.14 -16.01
N VAL A 182 -28.96 -9.92 -16.80
CA VAL A 182 -29.23 -8.61 -17.40
C VAL A 182 -29.75 -7.63 -16.34
N ASN A 183 -30.75 -8.03 -15.56
CA ASN A 183 -31.41 -7.17 -14.57
C ASN A 183 -30.45 -6.74 -13.45
N GLU A 184 -29.54 -7.62 -13.05
CA GLU A 184 -28.49 -7.35 -12.06
C GLU A 184 -27.26 -6.61 -12.65
N GLY A 185 -27.28 -6.34 -13.96
CA GLY A 185 -26.22 -5.57 -14.63
C GLY A 185 -24.92 -6.34 -14.90
N TRP A 186 -24.87 -7.66 -14.70
CA TRP A 186 -23.68 -8.49 -14.96
C TRP A 186 -23.41 -8.64 -16.46
N TYR A 187 -24.47 -8.78 -17.25
CA TYR A 187 -24.39 -8.89 -18.71
C TYR A 187 -23.88 -7.60 -19.37
N GLY A 188 -24.25 -6.44 -18.81
CA GLY A 188 -24.03 -5.12 -19.41
C GLY A 188 -22.57 -4.66 -19.47
N LYS A 189 -21.71 -5.24 -18.64
CA LYS A 189 -20.33 -4.76 -18.44
C LYS A 189 -19.45 -4.96 -19.67
N ASN A 190 -18.51 -4.03 -19.85
CA ASN A 190 -17.47 -4.20 -20.86
C ASN A 190 -16.61 -5.44 -20.56
N GLY A 191 -16.37 -6.27 -21.56
CA GLY A 191 -15.66 -7.55 -21.38
C GLY A 191 -16.44 -8.63 -20.60
N SER A 192 -17.75 -8.45 -20.35
CA SER A 192 -18.55 -9.39 -19.55
C SER A 192 -18.49 -10.83 -20.07
N LYS A 193 -18.14 -11.75 -19.18
CA LYS A 193 -18.11 -13.19 -19.47
C LYS A 193 -19.50 -13.80 -19.62
N TRP A 194 -20.54 -13.13 -19.12
CA TRP A 194 -21.93 -13.54 -19.35
C TRP A 194 -22.34 -13.48 -20.83
N ARG A 195 -21.66 -12.66 -21.65
CA ARG A 195 -21.88 -12.62 -23.11
C ARG A 195 -21.10 -13.70 -23.85
N SER A 196 -19.84 -13.89 -23.47
CA SER A 196 -18.91 -14.76 -24.19
C SER A 196 -18.95 -16.22 -23.74
N MET A 197 -19.33 -16.48 -22.49
CA MET A 197 -19.38 -17.80 -21.86
C MET A 197 -20.61 -17.96 -20.94
N PRO A 198 -21.85 -17.78 -21.45
CA PRO A 198 -23.08 -17.79 -20.65
C PRO A 198 -23.30 -19.11 -19.89
N ASP A 199 -23.11 -20.27 -20.54
CA ASP A 199 -23.28 -21.60 -19.91
C ASP A 199 -22.41 -21.72 -18.64
N LEU A 200 -21.12 -21.35 -18.76
CA LEU A 200 -20.17 -21.46 -17.65
C LEU A 200 -20.56 -20.56 -16.48
N MET A 201 -20.92 -19.31 -16.77
CA MET A 201 -21.29 -18.34 -15.73
C MET A 201 -22.59 -18.75 -15.02
N LEU A 202 -23.57 -19.27 -15.75
CA LEU A 202 -24.80 -19.80 -15.17
C LEU A 202 -24.52 -20.95 -14.20
N ARG A 203 -23.65 -21.90 -14.58
CA ARG A 203 -23.26 -23.02 -13.69
C ARG A 203 -22.48 -22.54 -12.48
N TYR A 204 -21.52 -21.66 -12.67
CA TYR A 204 -20.70 -21.12 -11.59
C TYR A 204 -21.54 -20.37 -10.56
N ARG A 205 -22.46 -19.52 -11.02
CA ARG A 205 -23.37 -18.81 -10.12
C ARG A 205 -24.32 -19.75 -9.40
N SER A 206 -24.84 -20.75 -10.10
CA SER A 206 -25.72 -21.77 -9.50
C SER A 206 -24.98 -22.60 -8.44
N ALA A 207 -23.72 -22.96 -8.68
CA ALA A 207 -22.88 -23.66 -7.72
C ALA A 207 -22.60 -22.80 -6.47
N ALA A 208 -22.34 -21.51 -6.65
CA ALA A 208 -22.17 -20.57 -5.55
C ALA A 208 -23.44 -20.50 -4.68
N PHE A 209 -24.62 -20.42 -5.31
CA PHE A 209 -25.90 -20.39 -4.60
C PHE A 209 -26.14 -21.70 -3.84
N PHE A 210 -25.85 -22.84 -4.45
CA PHE A 210 -25.94 -24.14 -3.78
C PHE A 210 -25.01 -24.22 -2.56
N GLY A 211 -23.73 -23.91 -2.76
CA GLY A 211 -22.70 -23.98 -1.71
C GLY A 211 -23.02 -23.06 -0.54
N ARG A 212 -23.50 -21.84 -0.81
CA ARG A 212 -23.88 -20.87 0.22
C ARG A 212 -25.00 -21.36 1.13
N ILE A 213 -25.97 -22.10 0.59
CA ILE A 213 -27.13 -22.57 1.35
C ILE A 213 -26.82 -23.87 2.07
N TYR A 214 -26.24 -24.85 1.37
CA TYR A 214 -26.12 -26.22 1.87
C TYR A 214 -24.74 -26.59 2.41
N ALA A 215 -23.70 -25.82 2.08
CA ALA A 215 -22.34 -26.06 2.51
C ALA A 215 -21.56 -24.77 2.89
N PRO A 216 -22.16 -23.81 3.62
CA PRO A 216 -21.51 -22.54 3.95
C PRO A 216 -20.17 -22.70 4.68
N GLU A 217 -20.01 -23.79 5.44
CA GLU A 217 -18.78 -24.17 6.13
C GLU A 217 -17.61 -24.41 5.17
N LEU A 218 -17.86 -24.95 3.97
CA LEU A 218 -16.83 -25.19 2.97
C LEU A 218 -16.38 -23.90 2.28
N LEU A 219 -17.28 -22.91 2.21
CA LEU A 219 -17.02 -21.62 1.61
C LEU A 219 -16.40 -20.64 2.63
N MET A 220 -16.49 -20.94 3.93
CA MET A 220 -16.09 -20.06 5.02
C MET A 220 -16.72 -18.66 4.94
N GLY A 221 -17.93 -18.58 4.37
CA GLY A 221 -18.65 -17.32 4.16
C GLY A 221 -18.12 -16.45 3.02
N LEU A 222 -17.12 -16.90 2.24
CA LEU A 222 -16.57 -16.13 1.13
C LEU A 222 -17.41 -16.27 -0.16
N PRO A 223 -17.56 -15.18 -0.94
CA PRO A 223 -18.20 -15.22 -2.25
C PRO A 223 -17.29 -15.86 -3.31
N THR A 224 -17.82 -16.14 -4.51
CA THR A 224 -16.92 -16.46 -5.63
C THR A 224 -16.26 -15.23 -6.23
N ALA A 225 -15.08 -15.44 -6.82
CA ALA A 225 -14.35 -14.45 -7.58
C ALA A 225 -15.22 -13.84 -8.69
N GLU A 226 -16.00 -14.67 -9.39
CA GLU A 226 -16.93 -14.22 -10.43
C GLU A 226 -18.05 -13.34 -9.84
N GLU A 227 -18.59 -13.66 -8.66
CA GLU A 227 -19.58 -12.81 -8.00
C GLU A 227 -19.02 -11.43 -7.65
N VAL A 228 -17.78 -11.42 -7.20
CA VAL A 228 -17.09 -10.19 -6.80
C VAL A 228 -16.74 -9.33 -8.02
N GLN A 229 -16.30 -9.95 -9.13
CA GLN A 229 -16.09 -9.27 -10.42
C GLN A 229 -17.40 -8.70 -11.00
N ASP A 230 -18.51 -9.40 -10.79
CA ASP A 230 -19.84 -8.94 -11.20
C ASP A 230 -20.35 -7.74 -10.41
N VAL A 231 -19.70 -7.34 -9.31
CA VAL A 231 -19.98 -6.08 -8.59
C VAL A 231 -19.10 -4.92 -9.07
N PHE A 232 -17.84 -5.18 -9.42
CA PHE A 232 -16.87 -4.14 -9.77
C PHE A 232 -17.03 -3.60 -11.20
N VAL A 233 -17.00 -2.28 -11.39
CA VAL A 233 -17.16 -1.65 -12.72
C VAL A 233 -15.84 -1.02 -13.12
N GLN A 234 -15.24 -1.39 -14.25
CA GLN A 234 -14.07 -0.67 -14.76
C GLN A 234 -14.49 0.65 -15.42
N ASP A 235 -13.77 1.75 -15.14
CA ASP A 235 -13.93 3.01 -15.87
C ASP A 235 -13.29 2.95 -17.28
N GLY A 236 -13.44 4.02 -18.06
CA GLY A 236 -12.89 4.13 -19.41
C GLY A 236 -11.36 4.16 -19.48
N ALA A 237 -10.68 4.29 -18.34
CA ALA A 237 -9.22 4.19 -18.22
C ALA A 237 -8.77 2.81 -17.72
N GLY A 238 -9.71 1.88 -17.48
CA GLY A 238 -9.45 0.53 -16.97
C GLY A 238 -9.31 0.44 -15.45
N ASN A 239 -9.56 1.53 -14.71
CA ASN A 239 -9.52 1.50 -13.25
C ASN A 239 -10.81 0.88 -12.70
N VAL A 240 -10.70 0.08 -11.64
CA VAL A 240 -11.87 -0.48 -10.97
C VAL A 240 -12.56 0.59 -10.13
N VAL A 241 -13.82 0.88 -10.46
CA VAL A 241 -14.71 1.79 -9.75
C VAL A 241 -15.75 0.97 -8.99
N HIS A 242 -15.87 1.24 -7.70
CA HIS A 242 -16.88 0.61 -6.87
C HIS A 242 -18.27 1.23 -7.11
N THR A 243 -19.32 0.42 -7.15
CA THR A 243 -20.72 0.85 -7.06
C THR A 243 -21.13 1.31 -5.65
N GLY A 244 -20.18 1.37 -4.71
CA GLY A 244 -20.30 2.04 -3.41
C GLY A 244 -18.89 2.26 -2.84
N SER A 245 -18.54 3.51 -2.53
CA SER A 245 -17.19 4.00 -2.20
C SER A 245 -16.53 3.39 -0.95
N HIS A 246 -16.19 2.10 -0.97
CA HIS A 246 -15.18 1.54 -0.10
C HIS A 246 -13.93 1.28 -0.93
N VAL A 247 -13.11 2.33 -1.10
CA VAL A 247 -11.71 2.14 -1.50
C VAL A 247 -11.07 1.37 -0.36
N VAL A 248 -10.72 0.10 -0.57
CA VAL A 248 -9.85 -0.60 0.37
C VAL A 248 -8.51 0.12 0.25
N PRO A 249 -8.02 0.79 1.32
CA PRO A 249 -6.72 1.43 1.24
C PRO A 249 -5.67 0.36 0.90
N PRO A 250 -4.69 0.67 0.03
CA PRO A 250 -3.55 -0.22 -0.17
C PRO A 250 -2.93 -0.54 1.19
N SER A 251 -2.41 -1.76 1.36
CA SER A 251 -1.81 -2.20 2.63
C SER A 251 -0.83 -1.13 3.14
N SER A 252 -1.09 -0.59 4.32
CA SER A 252 -0.26 0.43 4.94
C SER A 252 1.02 -0.20 5.45
N GLY A 253 2.07 -0.18 4.63
CA GLY A 253 3.42 -0.53 5.04
C GLY A 253 3.89 -1.95 4.73
N THR A 254 5.21 -2.13 4.78
CA THR A 254 5.87 -3.42 4.66
C THR A 254 5.99 -4.04 6.06
N LEU A 255 5.47 -5.25 6.23
CA LEU A 255 5.77 -6.06 7.42
C LEU A 255 7.24 -6.47 7.36
N ASP A 256 8.04 -6.05 8.34
CA ASP A 256 9.38 -6.61 8.53
C ASP A 256 9.24 -8.04 9.04
N PRO A 257 9.62 -9.06 8.25
CA PRO A 257 9.44 -10.46 8.61
C PRO A 257 10.36 -10.93 9.75
N THR A 258 11.27 -10.07 10.23
CA THR A 258 12.22 -10.37 11.30
C THR A 258 11.78 -9.76 12.62
N THR A 259 11.23 -8.53 12.59
CA THR A 259 10.83 -7.78 13.79
C THR A 259 9.32 -7.79 14.03
N GLY A 260 8.51 -8.15 13.02
CA GLY A 260 7.05 -8.14 13.09
C GLY A 260 6.45 -6.73 13.11
N THR A 261 7.26 -5.68 12.96
CA THR A 261 6.76 -4.30 12.88
C THR A 261 6.27 -3.99 11.47
N VAL A 262 5.12 -3.33 11.38
CA VAL A 262 4.66 -2.69 10.14
C VAL A 262 5.44 -1.38 10.01
N ALA A 263 6.41 -1.34 9.12
CA ALA A 263 7.04 -0.08 8.75
C ALA A 263 6.13 0.61 7.72
N GLU A 264 5.70 1.84 7.98
CA GLU A 264 5.13 2.65 6.90
C GLU A 264 6.21 2.77 5.82
N ASP A 265 5.90 2.35 4.60
CA ASP A 265 6.79 2.60 3.47
C ASP A 265 6.80 4.11 3.27
N GLU A 266 7.81 4.78 3.82
CA GLU A 266 8.01 6.21 3.60
C GLU A 266 8.30 6.38 2.11
N LYS A 267 7.25 6.70 1.34
CA LYS A 267 7.31 6.75 -0.11
C LYS A 267 8.22 7.90 -0.53
N THR A 268 9.50 7.59 -0.70
CA THR A 268 10.53 8.55 -1.07
C THR A 268 10.34 8.98 -2.53
N TYR A 269 10.61 10.25 -2.84
CA TYR A 269 10.54 10.75 -4.21
C TYR A 269 11.54 9.98 -5.10
N PRO A 270 11.13 9.40 -6.24
CA PRO A 270 12.02 8.55 -7.04
C PRO A 270 13.26 9.30 -7.56
N ASP A 271 14.46 8.75 -7.31
CA ASP A 271 15.73 9.37 -7.72
C ASP A 271 15.85 9.64 -9.21
N ALA A 272 15.30 8.76 -10.05
CA ALA A 272 15.33 8.92 -11.50
C ALA A 272 14.52 10.15 -11.95
N GLU A 273 13.35 10.37 -11.33
CA GLU A 273 12.52 11.54 -11.59
C GLU A 273 13.16 12.80 -10.99
N PHE A 274 13.78 12.67 -9.81
CA PHE A 274 14.49 13.75 -9.15
C PHE A 274 15.63 14.26 -10.03
N LYS A 275 16.52 13.37 -10.49
CA LYS A 275 17.66 13.71 -11.37
C LYS A 275 17.19 14.30 -12.70
N LYS A 276 16.06 13.84 -13.24
CA LYS A 276 15.50 14.38 -14.49
C LYS A 276 14.94 15.79 -14.33
N GLY A 277 14.28 16.08 -13.20
CA GLY A 277 13.67 17.39 -12.92
C GLY A 277 14.62 18.43 -12.31
N MET A 278 15.66 17.98 -11.60
CA MET A 278 16.61 18.79 -10.85
C MET A 278 17.20 19.97 -11.65
N PRO A 279 17.66 19.81 -12.91
CA PRO A 279 18.22 20.94 -13.65
C PRO A 279 17.19 22.05 -13.91
N GLY A 280 15.93 21.69 -14.16
CA GLY A 280 14.84 22.64 -14.39
C GLY A 280 14.44 23.38 -13.13
N TRP A 281 14.39 22.67 -11.99
CA TRP A 281 14.12 23.27 -10.69
C TRP A 281 15.24 24.20 -10.25
N ALA A 282 16.50 23.77 -10.36
CA ALA A 282 17.66 24.56 -9.98
C ALA A 282 17.73 25.87 -10.78
N LYS A 283 17.49 25.82 -12.11
CA LYS A 283 17.42 27.00 -12.97
C LYS A 283 16.27 27.95 -12.60
N ALA A 284 15.11 27.42 -12.22
CA ALA A 284 13.97 28.24 -11.80
C ALA A 284 14.23 28.95 -10.46
N ILE A 285 14.97 28.30 -9.55
CA ILE A 285 15.37 28.86 -8.26
C ILE A 285 16.47 29.91 -8.45
N ALA A 286 17.52 29.61 -9.22
CA ALA A 286 18.59 30.56 -9.53
C ALA A 286 18.08 31.81 -10.28
N ALA A 287 17.01 31.68 -11.07
CA ALA A 287 16.33 32.79 -11.73
C ALA A 287 15.32 33.54 -10.85
N GLY A 288 15.22 33.21 -9.54
CA GLY A 288 14.31 33.85 -8.59
C GLY A 288 12.81 33.57 -8.81
N LYS A 289 12.45 32.64 -9.70
CA LYS A 289 11.05 32.35 -10.05
C LYS A 289 10.34 31.47 -9.01
N LYS A 290 11.10 30.70 -8.22
CA LYS A 290 10.62 29.84 -7.13
C LYS A 290 11.67 29.80 -6.01
N THR A 291 11.26 29.60 -4.77
CA THR A 291 12.18 29.34 -3.66
C THR A 291 12.51 27.85 -3.57
N LEU A 292 13.64 27.52 -2.94
CA LEU A 292 14.04 26.14 -2.67
C LEU A 292 12.95 25.40 -1.89
N ASP A 293 12.41 26.02 -0.84
CA ASP A 293 11.34 25.45 0.00
C ASP A 293 10.05 25.20 -0.78
N ALA A 294 9.64 26.11 -1.68
CA ALA A 294 8.42 25.92 -2.47
C ALA A 294 8.54 24.74 -3.45
N VAL A 295 9.73 24.50 -3.99
CA VAL A 295 10.00 23.32 -4.83
C VAL A 295 9.98 22.06 -3.98
N ILE A 296 10.63 22.07 -2.82
CA ILE A 296 10.64 20.94 -1.88
C ILE A 296 9.22 20.55 -1.47
N VAL A 297 8.38 21.49 -1.05
CA VAL A 297 6.97 21.24 -0.68
C VAL A 297 6.18 20.63 -1.84
N THR A 298 6.46 21.08 -3.08
CA THR A 298 5.83 20.51 -4.28
C THR A 298 6.28 19.07 -4.53
N LEU A 299 7.55 18.74 -4.28
CA LEU A 299 8.07 17.38 -4.41
C LEU A 299 7.53 16.48 -3.30
N GLU A 300 7.46 16.98 -2.07
CA GLU A 300 6.88 16.30 -0.91
C GLU A 300 5.40 15.95 -1.10
N SER A 301 4.65 16.72 -1.90
CA SER A 301 3.29 16.35 -2.29
C SER A 301 3.19 15.07 -3.15
N LYS A 302 4.32 14.60 -3.71
CA LYS A 302 4.44 13.41 -4.57
C LYS A 302 5.29 12.29 -3.97
N GLY A 303 6.08 12.57 -2.92
CA GLY A 303 6.90 11.63 -2.17
C GLY A 303 7.93 12.33 -1.28
N SER A 304 8.37 11.72 -0.17
CA SER A 304 9.30 12.36 0.77
C SER A 304 10.66 12.61 0.12
N VAL A 305 11.21 13.82 0.29
CA VAL A 305 12.50 14.21 -0.30
C VAL A 305 13.61 13.95 0.71
N THR A 306 14.56 13.08 0.37
CA THR A 306 15.67 12.71 1.28
C THR A 306 16.61 13.88 1.56
N GLY A 307 17.37 13.79 2.65
CA GLY A 307 18.43 14.78 2.96
C GLY A 307 19.47 14.90 1.84
N GLU A 308 19.81 13.79 1.18
CA GLU A 308 20.73 13.78 0.03
C GLU A 308 20.14 14.50 -1.18
N GLN A 309 18.85 14.29 -1.48
CA GLN A 309 18.16 14.97 -2.57
C GLN A 309 18.07 16.48 -2.32
N ARG A 310 17.75 16.91 -1.09
CA ARG A 310 17.73 18.33 -0.71
C ARG A 310 19.10 18.97 -0.92
N LYS A 311 20.16 18.31 -0.46
CA LYS A 311 21.53 18.78 -0.63
C LYS A 311 21.91 18.88 -2.11
N ALA A 312 21.61 17.86 -2.91
CA ALA A 312 21.91 17.85 -4.34
C ALA A 312 21.19 18.99 -5.11
N LEU A 313 19.94 19.33 -4.74
CA LEU A 313 19.24 20.46 -5.34
C LEU A 313 19.83 21.81 -4.90
N ALA A 314 20.20 21.95 -3.62
CA ALA A 314 20.86 23.15 -3.11
C ALA A 314 22.23 23.39 -3.80
N ASP A 315 23.04 22.33 -3.93
CA ASP A 315 24.33 22.38 -4.63
C ASP A 315 24.16 22.76 -6.12
N ALA A 316 23.13 22.21 -6.78
CA ALA A 316 22.81 22.55 -8.17
C ALA A 316 22.35 24.00 -8.35
N VAL A 317 21.63 24.56 -7.37
CA VAL A 317 21.25 25.98 -7.36
C VAL A 317 22.47 26.87 -7.15
N ALA A 318 23.34 26.53 -6.21
CA ALA A 318 24.58 27.26 -5.93
C ALA A 318 25.51 27.28 -7.15
N ALA A 319 25.59 26.18 -7.89
CA ALA A 319 26.37 26.08 -9.13
C ALA A 319 25.81 26.94 -10.29
N LEU A 320 24.55 27.35 -10.23
CA LEU A 320 23.87 28.17 -11.24
C LEU A 320 23.73 29.64 -10.83
N ALA A 321 24.05 29.98 -9.58
CA ALA A 321 24.16 31.38 -9.16
C ALA A 321 25.35 32.02 -9.91
N PRO A 322 25.21 33.25 -10.45
CA PRO A 322 26.26 33.86 -11.25
C PRO A 322 27.57 33.98 -10.47
N GLN A 323 28.60 33.25 -10.92
CA GLN A 323 29.99 33.48 -10.55
C GLN A 323 30.46 34.77 -11.22
N ASP A 324 30.27 35.91 -10.56
CA ASP A 324 31.04 37.14 -10.79
C ASP A 324 30.98 38.06 -9.55
N ALA A 325 31.88 37.76 -8.61
CA ALA A 325 32.62 38.77 -7.85
C ALA A 325 33.95 38.15 -7.41
N ILE A 326 34.89 37.93 -8.35
CA ILE A 326 36.27 37.57 -8.02
C ILE A 326 37.11 38.84 -8.00
N VAL A 327 37.65 39.19 -6.82
CA VAL A 327 39.07 39.45 -6.48
C VAL A 327 39.01 39.78 -4.97
N LYS A 328 39.55 38.98 -4.03
CA LYS A 328 40.91 38.43 -3.98
C LYS A 328 40.97 37.26 -3.00
N GLU A 329 41.52 36.14 -3.45
CA GLU A 329 42.06 35.08 -2.57
C GLU A 329 43.60 35.01 -2.75
N HIS A 330 44.26 34.47 -1.73
CA HIS A 330 45.67 34.10 -1.53
C HIS A 330 46.53 35.05 -0.67
N ALA A 331 46.78 34.64 0.57
CA ALA A 331 48.02 33.91 0.89
C ALA A 331 47.99 33.30 2.31
N GLU A 332 48.73 32.22 2.45
CA GLU A 332 48.94 31.32 3.58
C GLU A 332 49.34 31.97 4.92
N ALA A 333 48.92 31.27 5.98
CA ALA A 333 49.59 31.07 7.28
C ALA A 333 50.48 32.18 7.87
N VAL A 334 49.98 32.83 8.94
CA VAL A 334 50.83 33.32 10.05
C VAL A 334 50.12 33.01 11.38
N THR A 335 50.91 32.50 12.32
CA THR A 335 50.64 32.14 13.73
C THR A 335 49.98 33.26 14.56
N PRO A 336 49.39 32.93 15.73
CA PRO A 336 48.61 33.88 16.51
C PRO A 336 49.51 34.92 17.17
N ASP A 337 49.18 36.21 17.02
CA ASP A 337 49.77 37.27 17.81
C ASP A 337 48.73 37.83 18.79
N ALA A 338 49.15 37.89 20.03
CA ALA A 338 48.40 38.33 21.19
C ALA A 338 48.42 39.86 21.25
N ASP A 339 47.25 40.49 21.11
CA ASP A 339 46.85 41.77 21.74
C ASP A 339 45.72 42.43 20.92
N ALA A 340 44.47 42.13 21.29
CA ALA A 340 43.32 42.97 20.96
C ALA A 340 42.49 43.17 22.25
N PRO A 341 42.08 44.41 22.58
CA PRO A 341 41.49 44.73 23.88
C PRO A 341 40.15 44.00 24.04
N THR A 342 40.06 43.08 24.99
CA THR A 342 38.83 42.39 25.35
C THR A 342 37.86 43.39 25.96
N VAL A 343 36.78 43.71 25.25
CA VAL A 343 35.69 44.56 25.75
C VAL A 343 34.97 43.78 26.85
N ASP A 344 34.97 44.32 28.06
CA ASP A 344 34.31 43.69 29.21
C ASP A 344 32.77 43.72 29.08
N ALA A 345 32.09 42.72 29.65
CA ALA A 345 30.66 42.52 29.50
C ALA A 345 29.82 43.69 30.04
N ASP A 346 30.26 44.35 31.12
CA ASP A 346 29.56 45.50 31.69
C ASP A 346 29.67 46.73 30.77
N THR A 347 30.81 46.90 30.11
CA THR A 347 31.03 47.98 29.14
C THR A 347 30.16 47.78 27.90
N LEU A 348 29.98 46.53 27.46
CA LEU A 348 29.12 46.23 26.32
C LEU A 348 27.63 46.40 26.65
N ALA A 349 27.21 46.01 27.86
CA ALA A 349 25.86 46.25 28.35
C ALA A 349 25.51 47.75 28.38
N GLN A 350 26.45 48.60 28.78
CA GLN A 350 26.26 50.05 28.78
C GLN A 350 26.13 50.61 27.36
N ARG A 351 26.98 50.16 26.42
CA ARG A 351 26.90 50.56 25.00
C ARG A 351 25.57 50.19 24.35
N LEU A 352 25.04 49.01 24.67
CA LEU A 352 23.73 48.57 24.18
C LEU A 352 22.59 49.48 24.72
N ARG A 353 22.63 49.87 26.00
CA ARG A 353 21.59 50.76 26.58
C ARG A 353 21.66 52.19 26.05
N GLU A 354 22.87 52.69 25.80
CA GLU A 354 23.11 54.08 25.38
C GLU A 354 23.03 54.29 23.86
N ALA A 355 22.82 53.23 23.08
CA ALA A 355 22.63 53.32 21.63
C ALA A 355 21.48 54.27 21.28
N LYS A 356 21.75 55.22 20.38
CA LYS A 356 20.83 56.30 19.98
C LYS A 356 20.07 56.00 18.70
N ASP A 357 20.54 55.06 17.91
CA ASP A 357 19.96 54.61 16.66
C ASP A 357 20.20 53.10 16.47
N THR A 358 19.50 52.52 15.51
CA THR A 358 19.56 51.08 15.24
C THR A 358 20.93 50.64 14.76
N ASP A 359 21.64 51.47 13.99
CA ASP A 359 22.94 51.12 13.42
C ASP A 359 24.00 51.00 14.52
N ALA A 360 24.04 51.92 15.49
CA ALA A 360 24.91 51.85 16.65
C ALA A 360 24.56 50.66 17.56
N LEU A 361 23.28 50.29 17.63
CA LEU A 361 22.82 49.13 18.42
C LEU A 361 23.29 47.80 17.80
N TYR A 362 23.19 47.64 16.48
CA TYR A 362 23.67 46.43 15.78
C TYR A 362 25.20 46.32 15.80
N GLN A 363 25.93 47.43 15.66
CA GLN A 363 27.40 47.43 15.79
C GLN A 363 27.87 46.99 17.18
N ALA A 364 27.12 47.34 18.24
CA ALA A 364 27.40 46.83 19.59
C ALA A 364 27.00 45.35 19.73
N ALA A 365 25.93 44.90 19.08
CA ALA A 365 25.48 43.51 19.13
C ALA A 365 26.49 42.53 18.50
N ASP A 366 27.20 42.93 17.45
CA ASP A 366 28.26 42.11 16.82
C ASP A 366 29.37 41.72 17.81
N LEU A 367 29.58 42.53 18.86
CA LEU A 367 30.58 42.26 19.89
C LEU A 367 30.09 41.27 20.96
N ILE A 368 28.80 40.93 21.02
CA ILE A 368 28.24 39.96 21.99
C ILE A 368 28.83 38.56 21.71
N ASP A 369 29.01 38.22 20.44
CA ASP A 369 29.56 36.91 20.05
C ASP A 369 31.06 36.74 20.34
N THR A 370 31.73 37.83 20.74
CA THR A 370 33.13 37.81 21.20
C THR A 370 33.27 37.48 22.69
N LEU A 371 32.17 37.49 23.46
CA LEU A 371 32.16 37.21 24.90
C LEU A 371 31.85 35.74 25.22
N GLN A 372 32.21 35.30 26.43
CA GLN A 372 31.88 33.94 26.91
C GLN A 372 30.36 33.72 27.00
N HIS A 373 29.92 32.48 26.76
CA HIS A 373 28.51 32.09 26.59
C HIS A 373 27.60 32.53 27.76
N GLU A 374 28.12 32.56 28.98
CA GLU A 374 27.38 32.88 30.20
C GLU A 374 26.85 34.33 30.23
N HIS A 375 27.50 35.26 29.54
CA HIS A 375 27.11 36.67 29.50
C HIS A 375 26.21 37.04 28.30
N ARG A 376 26.10 36.15 27.30
CA ARG A 376 25.39 36.45 26.04
C ARG A 376 23.89 36.58 26.21
N SER A 377 23.28 35.75 27.07
CA SER A 377 21.83 35.78 27.27
C SER A 377 21.36 37.13 27.83
N ALA A 378 22.04 37.63 28.88
CA ALA A 378 21.68 38.91 29.49
C ALA A 378 21.91 40.11 28.56
N LEU A 379 22.94 40.06 27.70
CA LEU A 379 23.22 41.11 26.71
C LEU A 379 22.21 41.10 25.55
N ASN A 380 21.79 39.91 25.10
CA ASN A 380 20.74 39.76 24.09
C ASN A 380 19.39 40.29 24.59
N ASP A 381 19.07 40.10 25.88
CA ASP A 381 17.85 40.66 26.47
C ASP A 381 17.88 42.21 26.49
N ILE A 382 19.03 42.80 26.81
CA ILE A 382 19.23 44.27 26.76
C ILE A 382 19.12 44.79 25.33
N PHE A 383 19.72 44.10 24.36
CA PHE A 383 19.64 44.43 22.95
C PHE A 383 18.18 44.42 22.46
N ASN A 384 17.43 43.36 22.75
CA ASN A 384 16.03 43.22 22.33
C ASN A 384 15.14 44.29 22.96
N LEU A 385 15.37 44.62 24.24
CA LEU A 385 14.64 45.69 24.92
C LEU A 385 14.91 47.06 24.28
N ARG A 386 16.19 47.37 23.99
CA ARG A 386 16.56 48.65 23.39
C ARG A 386 16.11 48.77 21.92
N LEU A 387 16.15 47.67 21.18
CA LEU A 387 15.64 47.61 19.81
C LEU A 387 14.13 47.90 19.76
N ALA A 388 13.37 47.40 20.75
CA ALA A 388 11.95 47.71 20.88
C ALA A 388 11.69 49.19 21.23
N GLU A 389 12.55 49.82 22.04
CA GLU A 389 12.44 51.26 22.37
C GLU A 389 12.80 52.19 21.22
N LEU A 390 13.73 51.79 20.34
CA LEU A 390 14.15 52.57 19.17
C LEU A 390 13.27 52.32 17.92
N GLY A 391 12.53 51.22 17.91
CA GLY A 391 11.65 50.80 16.80
C GLY A 391 10.17 51.14 16.99
N GLY A 392 9.78 51.70 18.13
CA GLY A 392 8.45 52.31 18.37
C GLY A 392 8.52 53.82 18.23
#